data_AF-A0A5B1QJ14-F1
#
_entry.id   AF-A0A5B1QJ14-F1
#
_cell.length_a   1.000
_cell.length_b   1.000
_cell.length_c   1.000
_cell.angle_alpha   90.00
_cell.angle_beta   90.00
_cell.angle_gamma   90.00
#
_symmetry.space_group_name_H-M   'P 1'
#
loop_
_entity.id
_entity.type
_entity.pdbx_description
1 polymer ?
#
loop_
_entity_poly.entity_id
_entity_poly.type
_entity_poly.pdbx_seq_one_letter_code
_entity_poly.pdbx_strand_id
1 'polypeptide(L)'
;MVDATLDDAELRLLTSAPFVTVDGVINIRDVGGYPTALDSTTIVKTGILYRSGEPTRLTAKGSEQLRALGIRKVFDLRSEAEIKKYKSPTPEIEGVEFVRIPVSQDEAYDPVSLAKRLDDFSANTAQAFAKLYDGILDHGGPAFGTIFRHIKDRPDEPCLIHCTGQFRPDF
;
A
#
# COMPACT_ATOMS: atom_id res chain seq x y z
N MET A 1 19.68 -6.45 -17.38
CA MET A 1 19.21 -7.80 -17.01
C MET A 1 19.99 -8.23 -15.79
N VAL A 2 19.42 -8.01 -14.60
CA VAL A 2 19.86 -8.68 -13.38
C VAL A 2 18.70 -9.59 -13.05
N ASP A 3 18.89 -10.89 -13.31
CA ASP A 3 18.02 -11.93 -12.77
C ASP A 3 18.31 -11.96 -11.27
N ALA A 4 17.55 -11.16 -10.51
CA ALA A 4 17.62 -11.15 -9.06
C ALA A 4 16.65 -12.22 -8.56
N THR A 5 17.02 -13.48 -8.79
CA THR A 5 16.40 -14.60 -8.10
C THR A 5 16.74 -14.43 -6.62
N LEU A 6 15.71 -14.14 -5.80
CA LEU A 6 15.84 -14.01 -4.36
C LEU A 6 16.46 -15.28 -3.77
N ASP A 7 17.42 -15.14 -2.87
CA ASP A 7 18.00 -16.31 -2.22
C ASP A 7 17.05 -16.93 -1.18
N ASP A 8 17.34 -18.16 -0.72
CA ASP A 8 16.47 -18.87 0.24
C ASP A 8 16.29 -18.12 1.57
N ALA A 9 17.25 -17.28 1.98
CA ALA A 9 17.16 -16.50 3.21
C ALA A 9 16.27 -15.27 3.01
N GLU A 10 16.38 -14.59 1.87
CA GLU A 10 15.50 -13.51 1.46
C GLU A 10 14.06 -13.99 1.27
N LEU A 11 13.88 -15.17 0.66
CA LEU A 11 12.56 -15.80 0.51
C LEU A 11 11.94 -16.09 1.87
N ARG A 12 12.70 -16.67 2.81
CA ARG A 12 12.22 -16.92 4.18
C ARG A 12 11.87 -15.62 4.91
N LEU A 13 12.69 -14.58 4.79
CA LEU A 13 12.41 -13.29 5.40
C LEU A 13 11.10 -12.68 4.86
N LEU A 14 10.89 -12.73 3.54
CA LEU A 14 9.72 -12.17 2.86
C LEU A 14 8.46 -13.04 2.94
N THR A 15 8.56 -14.26 3.49
CA THR A 15 7.43 -15.18 3.71
C THR A 15 7.16 -15.44 5.19
N SER A 16 7.94 -14.84 6.09
CA SER A 16 7.77 -14.94 7.54
C SER A 16 7.13 -13.66 8.09
N ALA A 17 6.46 -13.79 9.24
CA ALA A 17 5.82 -12.66 9.90
C ALA A 17 6.82 -11.48 10.05
N PRO A 18 6.42 -10.24 9.73
CA PRO A 18 5.05 -9.81 9.44
C PRO A 18 4.61 -9.97 7.97
N PHE A 19 5.47 -10.45 7.08
CA PHE A 19 5.14 -10.64 5.67
C PHE A 19 4.21 -11.83 5.47
N VAL A 20 3.36 -11.72 4.46
CA VAL A 20 2.45 -12.78 4.02
C VAL A 20 2.60 -12.97 2.51
N THR A 21 2.18 -14.13 2.01
CA THR A 21 2.27 -14.41 0.57
C THR A 21 0.90 -14.23 -0.09
N VAL A 22 0.80 -13.23 -0.96
CA VAL A 22 -0.32 -13.04 -1.88
C VAL A 22 0.22 -12.94 -3.30
N ASP A 23 -0.11 -13.92 -4.12
CA ASP A 23 0.40 -14.05 -5.48
C ASP A 23 0.00 -12.85 -6.35
N GLY A 24 0.99 -12.22 -6.99
CA GLY A 24 0.78 -11.00 -7.76
C GLY A 24 0.74 -9.70 -6.94
N VAL A 25 0.99 -9.74 -5.63
CA VAL A 25 1.09 -8.55 -4.77
C VAL A 25 2.42 -8.54 -4.03
N ILE A 26 3.13 -7.42 -4.13
CA ILE A 26 4.43 -7.27 -3.46
C ILE A 26 4.32 -6.48 -2.16
N ASN A 27 5.30 -6.72 -1.27
CA ASN A 27 5.44 -6.09 0.04
C ASN A 27 4.14 -6.06 0.86
N ILE A 28 3.37 -7.15 0.79
CA ILE A 28 2.22 -7.34 1.65
C ILE A 28 2.69 -7.81 3.03
N ARG A 29 2.21 -7.13 4.08
CA ARG A 29 2.54 -7.44 5.47
C ARG A 29 1.47 -6.97 6.43
N ASP A 30 1.37 -7.67 7.55
CA ASP A 30 0.61 -7.25 8.72
C ASP A 30 1.27 -6.02 9.36
N VAL A 31 0.47 -5.07 9.84
CA VAL A 31 0.93 -3.90 10.60
C VAL A 31 0.96 -4.19 12.10
N GLY A 32 0.31 -5.26 12.56
CA GLY A 32 0.31 -5.69 13.95
C GLY A 32 1.62 -6.33 14.41
N GLY A 33 1.65 -6.72 15.69
CA GLY A 33 2.78 -7.42 16.31
C GLY A 33 3.87 -6.52 16.89
N TYR A 34 3.73 -5.20 16.76
CA TYR A 34 4.67 -4.24 17.33
C TYR A 34 4.19 -3.74 18.71
N PRO A 35 5.11 -3.49 19.66
CA PRO A 35 4.76 -2.84 20.92
C PRO A 35 4.30 -1.41 20.67
N THR A 36 3.32 -0.97 21.45
CA THR A 36 2.86 0.42 21.40
C THR A 36 3.82 1.35 22.14
N ALA A 37 3.76 2.64 21.83
CA ALA A 37 4.54 3.66 22.55
C ALA A 37 4.00 3.93 23.96
N LEU A 38 2.80 3.42 24.31
CA LEU A 38 2.18 3.62 25.62
C LEU A 38 2.89 2.80 26.69
N ASP A 39 3.16 1.53 26.37
CA ASP A 39 3.95 0.61 27.19
C ASP A 39 4.42 -0.59 26.34
N SER A 40 5.47 -1.28 26.80
CA SER A 40 6.07 -2.42 26.09
C SER A 40 5.24 -3.71 26.16
N THR A 41 4.13 -3.73 26.91
CA THR A 41 3.27 -4.90 27.11
C THR A 41 2.04 -4.89 26.20
N THR A 42 1.61 -3.70 25.78
CA THR A 42 0.51 -3.49 24.86
C THR A 42 1.03 -3.64 23.44
N ILE A 43 0.50 -4.62 22.72
CA ILE A 43 0.89 -4.97 21.34
C ILE A 43 -0.23 -4.59 20.37
N VAL A 44 0.13 -4.05 19.20
CA VAL A 44 -0.81 -3.81 18.10
C VAL A 44 -1.40 -5.16 17.63
N LYS A 45 -2.72 -5.30 17.64
CA LYS A 45 -3.43 -6.54 17.25
C LYS A 45 -3.03 -6.96 15.82
N THR A 46 -2.65 -8.22 15.66
CA THR A 46 -2.33 -8.83 14.36
C THR A 46 -3.60 -9.21 13.60
N GLY A 47 -3.47 -9.33 12.28
CA GLY A 47 -4.53 -9.78 11.39
C GLY A 47 -5.65 -8.77 11.15
N ILE A 48 -5.45 -7.49 11.51
CA ILE A 48 -6.49 -6.44 11.36
C ILE A 48 -6.18 -5.48 10.22
N LEU A 49 -4.95 -5.01 10.13
CA LEU A 49 -4.53 -4.04 9.13
C LEU A 49 -3.33 -4.60 8.38
N TYR A 50 -3.52 -4.80 7.09
CA TYR A 50 -2.45 -5.15 6.17
C TYR A 50 -2.08 -3.92 5.34
N ARG A 51 -0.85 -3.89 4.86
CA ARG A 51 -0.40 -2.96 3.82
C ARG A 51 0.27 -3.69 2.69
N SER A 52 0.20 -3.16 1.48
CA SER A 52 0.90 -3.72 0.31
C SER A 52 1.39 -2.66 -0.68
N GLY A 53 2.13 -3.11 -1.70
CA GLY A 53 2.19 -2.43 -2.97
C GLY A 53 0.86 -2.50 -3.73
N GLU A 54 0.81 -1.89 -4.91
CA GLU A 54 -0.39 -1.88 -5.73
C GLU A 54 -0.74 -3.30 -6.23
N PRO A 55 -2.03 -3.71 -6.26
CA PRO A 55 -2.43 -5.09 -6.54
C PRO A 55 -2.88 -5.36 -7.99
N THR A 56 -2.50 -4.56 -8.98
CA THR A 56 -2.95 -4.70 -10.38
C THR A 56 -2.63 -6.08 -10.97
N ARG A 57 -1.53 -6.71 -10.51
CA ARG A 57 -1.07 -8.02 -11.01
C ARG A 57 -1.60 -9.20 -10.20
N LEU A 58 -2.58 -8.96 -9.32
CA LEU A 58 -3.19 -9.99 -8.49
C LEU A 58 -3.71 -11.15 -9.36
N THR A 59 -3.32 -12.37 -9.02
CA THR A 59 -3.77 -13.57 -9.73
C THR A 59 -5.05 -14.14 -9.09
N ALA A 60 -5.65 -15.16 -9.70
CA ALA A 60 -6.77 -15.89 -9.09
C ALA A 60 -6.36 -16.51 -7.74
N LYS A 61 -5.14 -17.08 -7.67
CA LYS A 61 -4.55 -17.59 -6.43
C LYS A 61 -4.34 -16.49 -5.41
N GLY A 62 -3.82 -15.33 -5.83
CA GLY A 62 -3.66 -14.16 -4.98
C GLY A 62 -5.00 -13.69 -4.39
N SER A 63 -6.05 -13.69 -5.22
CA SER A 63 -7.41 -13.33 -4.79
C SER A 63 -7.94 -14.27 -3.69
N GLU A 64 -7.71 -15.57 -3.83
CA GLU A 64 -8.03 -16.56 -2.79
C GLU A 64 -7.21 -16.35 -1.51
N GLN A 65 -5.92 -16.10 -1.64
CA GLN A 65 -5.02 -15.83 -0.51
C GLN A 65 -5.43 -14.56 0.25
N LEU A 66 -5.78 -13.49 -0.46
CA LEU A 66 -6.26 -12.25 0.12
C LEU A 66 -7.56 -12.47 0.90
N ARG A 67 -8.51 -13.26 0.36
CA ARG A 67 -9.73 -13.64 1.09
C ARG A 67 -9.45 -14.52 2.30
N ALA A 68 -8.47 -15.41 2.22
CA ALA A 68 -8.06 -16.31 3.32
C ALA A 68 -7.44 -15.55 4.49
N LEU A 69 -6.84 -14.38 4.26
CA LEU A 69 -6.45 -13.43 5.30
C LEU A 69 -7.64 -12.73 5.98
N GLY A 70 -8.87 -13.02 5.56
CA GLY A 70 -10.07 -12.37 6.07
C GLY A 70 -10.29 -10.96 5.53
N ILE A 71 -9.46 -10.49 4.59
CA ILE A 71 -9.59 -9.14 4.02
C ILE A 71 -10.91 -9.06 3.25
N ARG A 72 -11.72 -8.06 3.60
CA ARG A 72 -13.00 -7.74 2.93
C ARG A 72 -13.02 -6.34 2.34
N LYS A 73 -12.08 -5.49 2.73
CA LYS A 73 -11.98 -4.11 2.26
C LYS A 73 -10.54 -3.76 1.92
N VAL A 74 -10.35 -3.15 0.75
CA VAL A 74 -9.08 -2.64 0.28
C VAL A 74 -9.22 -1.14 0.05
N PHE A 75 -8.36 -0.36 0.69
CA PHE A 75 -8.31 1.08 0.53
C PHE A 75 -7.20 1.46 -0.44
N ASP A 76 -7.60 2.03 -1.58
CA ASP A 76 -6.70 2.48 -2.64
C ASP A 76 -6.40 3.97 -2.45
N LEU A 77 -5.16 4.29 -2.06
CA LEU A 77 -4.70 5.65 -1.79
C LEU A 77 -4.21 6.40 -3.04
N ARG A 78 -4.27 5.77 -4.23
CA ARG A 78 -3.76 6.33 -5.47
C ARG A 78 -4.73 7.35 -6.07
N SER A 79 -4.18 8.45 -6.59
CA SER A 79 -4.91 9.39 -7.43
C SER A 79 -5.34 8.75 -8.76
N GLU A 80 -6.32 9.34 -9.44
CA GLU A 80 -6.71 8.90 -10.78
C GLU A 80 -5.56 9.06 -11.78
N ALA A 81 -4.78 10.13 -11.62
CA ALA A 81 -3.62 10.39 -12.45
C ALA A 81 -2.55 9.29 -12.30
N GLU A 82 -2.30 8.77 -11.09
CA GLU A 82 -1.41 7.62 -10.86
C GLU A 82 -1.90 6.37 -11.58
N ILE A 83 -3.17 6.01 -11.40
CA ILE A 83 -3.75 4.81 -12.03
C ILE A 83 -3.63 4.88 -13.55
N LYS A 84 -3.96 6.03 -14.15
CA LYS A 84 -3.87 6.23 -15.61
C LYS A 84 -2.42 6.17 -16.09
N LYS A 85 -1.50 6.84 -15.40
CA LYS A 85 -0.09 6.91 -15.77
C LYS A 85 0.57 5.54 -15.78
N TYR A 86 0.33 4.74 -14.74
CA TYR A 86 0.92 3.41 -14.61
C TYR A 86 0.07 2.31 -15.23
N LYS A 87 -1.08 2.64 -15.85
CA LYS A 87 -2.04 1.69 -16.44
C LYS A 87 -2.36 0.56 -15.45
N SER A 88 -2.63 0.93 -14.20
CA SER A 88 -2.73 0.03 -13.06
C SER A 88 -4.15 -0.01 -12.47
N PRO A 89 -5.15 -0.53 -13.22
CA PRO A 89 -6.54 -0.50 -12.80
C PRO A 89 -6.75 -1.26 -11.48
N THR A 90 -7.75 -0.82 -10.72
CA THR A 90 -8.18 -1.50 -9.49
C THR A 90 -8.73 -2.89 -9.84
N PRO A 91 -8.22 -3.98 -9.22
CA PRO A 91 -8.74 -5.33 -9.45
C PRO A 91 -10.18 -5.50 -8.98
N GLU A 92 -10.91 -6.42 -9.61
CA GLU A 92 -12.20 -6.91 -9.12
C GLU A 92 -12.01 -8.26 -8.45
N ILE A 93 -12.41 -8.36 -7.19
CA ILE A 93 -12.33 -9.59 -6.41
C ILE A 93 -13.69 -9.80 -5.74
N GLU A 94 -14.33 -10.94 -6.02
CA GLU A 94 -15.60 -11.29 -5.37
C GLU A 94 -15.45 -11.29 -3.84
N GLY A 95 -16.38 -10.63 -3.16
CA GLY A 95 -16.41 -10.54 -1.70
C GLY A 95 -15.39 -9.56 -1.09
N VAL A 96 -14.69 -8.77 -1.91
CA VAL A 96 -13.76 -7.73 -1.46
C VAL A 96 -14.14 -6.39 -2.07
N GLU A 97 -14.41 -5.40 -1.24
CA GLU A 97 -14.73 -4.04 -1.65
C GLU A 97 -13.45 -3.21 -1.80
N PHE A 98 -13.24 -2.60 -2.97
CA PHE A 98 -12.19 -1.60 -3.17
C PHE A 98 -12.75 -0.19 -2.99
N VAL A 99 -12.23 0.54 -2.00
CA VAL A 99 -12.64 1.90 -1.66
C VAL A 99 -11.53 2.86 -2.06
N ARG A 100 -11.82 3.73 -3.04
CA ARG A 100 -10.86 4.72 -3.54
C ARG A 100 -10.88 5.97 -2.65
N ILE A 101 -9.75 6.25 -2.00
CA ILE A 101 -9.57 7.38 -1.09
C ILE A 101 -8.17 8.00 -1.30
N PRO A 102 -7.97 8.76 -2.38
CA PRO A 102 -6.65 9.29 -2.74
C PRO A 102 -6.08 10.22 -1.67
N VAL A 103 -4.76 10.12 -1.43
CA VAL A 103 -4.02 10.98 -0.48
C VAL A 103 -3.24 12.11 -1.18
N SER A 104 -3.25 12.11 -2.52
CA SER A 104 -2.61 13.10 -3.37
C SER A 104 -3.66 13.72 -4.29
N GLN A 105 -3.50 15.00 -4.62
CA GLN A 105 -4.34 15.67 -5.62
C GLN A 105 -3.85 15.35 -7.05
N ASP A 106 -4.78 15.32 -8.00
CA ASP A 106 -4.47 15.01 -9.43
C ASP A 106 -3.50 16.00 -10.07
N GLU A 107 -3.49 17.27 -9.61
CA GLU A 107 -2.57 18.34 -10.04
C GLU A 107 -1.10 17.93 -9.86
N ALA A 108 -0.81 17.06 -8.90
CA ALA A 108 0.52 16.58 -8.61
C ALA A 108 1.14 15.68 -9.72
N TYR A 109 0.36 15.35 -10.74
CA TYR A 109 0.72 14.46 -11.85
C TYR A 109 0.48 15.06 -13.24
N ASP A 110 0.19 16.37 -13.36
CA ASP A 110 0.26 17.05 -14.65
C ASP A 110 1.71 17.05 -15.19
N PRO A 111 1.93 17.16 -16.52
CA PRO A 111 3.26 17.06 -17.11
C PRO A 111 4.28 18.06 -16.54
N VAL A 112 3.86 19.28 -16.19
CA VAL A 112 4.72 20.35 -15.68
C VAL A 112 5.11 20.06 -14.22
N SER A 113 4.14 19.74 -13.38
CA SER A 113 4.40 19.36 -11.98
C SER A 113 5.24 18.09 -11.88
N LEU A 114 5.04 17.15 -12.80
CA LEU A 114 5.82 15.92 -12.86
C LEU A 114 7.27 16.17 -13.29
N ALA A 115 7.51 17.00 -14.31
CA ALA A 115 8.85 17.39 -14.73
C ALA A 115 9.60 18.08 -13.60
N LYS A 116 8.94 19.03 -12.92
CA LYS A 116 9.50 19.69 -11.74
C LYS A 116 9.83 18.70 -10.61
N ARG A 117 8.96 17.71 -10.38
CA ARG A 117 9.24 16.64 -9.41
C ARG A 117 10.47 15.82 -9.81
N LEU A 118 10.57 15.41 -11.08
CA LEU A 118 11.73 14.69 -11.60
C LEU A 118 13.03 15.48 -11.39
N ASP A 119 13.01 16.79 -11.64
CA ASP A 119 14.13 17.68 -11.39
C ASP A 119 14.45 17.78 -9.88
N ASP A 120 13.44 17.99 -9.04
CA ASP A 120 13.59 18.03 -7.57
C ASP A 120 14.19 16.72 -7.04
N PHE A 121 13.71 15.57 -7.52
CA PHE A 121 14.24 14.25 -7.13
C PHE A 121 15.68 14.02 -7.62
N SER A 122 16.02 14.51 -8.81
CA SER A 122 17.37 14.42 -9.35
C SER A 122 18.36 15.31 -8.59
N ALA A 123 17.91 16.47 -8.14
CA ALA A 123 18.73 17.42 -7.39
C ALA A 123 18.89 17.03 -5.92
N ASN A 124 17.80 16.66 -5.23
CA ASN A 124 17.81 16.26 -3.84
C ASN A 124 16.62 15.36 -3.49
N THR A 125 16.84 14.04 -3.59
CA THR A 125 15.87 13.00 -3.28
C THR A 125 15.22 13.17 -1.90
N ALA A 126 16.00 13.51 -0.86
CA ALA A 126 15.47 13.61 0.50
C ALA A 126 14.48 14.78 0.63
N GLN A 127 14.84 15.94 0.06
CA GLN A 127 13.97 17.12 0.06
C GLN A 127 12.72 16.90 -0.80
N ALA A 128 12.85 16.22 -1.93
CA ALA A 128 11.72 15.88 -2.78
C ALA A 128 10.71 14.97 -2.06
N PHE A 129 11.20 13.96 -1.32
CA PHE A 129 10.34 13.15 -0.46
C PHE A 129 9.71 13.97 0.66
N ALA A 130 10.45 14.85 1.33
CA ALA A 130 9.89 15.71 2.37
C ALA A 130 8.70 16.54 1.86
N LYS A 131 8.86 17.22 0.71
CA LYS A 131 7.76 17.97 0.08
C LYS A 131 6.56 17.09 -0.29
N LEU A 132 6.81 15.85 -0.74
CA LEU A 132 5.75 14.90 -1.04
C LEU A 132 4.97 14.53 0.22
N TYR A 133 5.68 14.24 1.33
CA TYR A 133 5.06 13.94 2.61
C TYR A 133 4.29 15.14 3.17
N ASP A 134 4.80 16.36 3.04
CA ASP A 134 4.09 17.58 3.44
C ASP A 134 2.72 17.68 2.74
N GLY A 135 2.68 17.45 1.42
CA GLY A 135 1.41 17.45 0.69
C GLY A 135 0.44 16.34 1.14
N ILE A 136 0.95 15.15 1.50
CA ILE A 136 0.12 14.08 2.06
C ILE A 136 -0.37 14.43 3.46
N LEU A 137 0.42 15.14 4.27
CA LEU A 137 0.00 15.60 5.59
C LEU A 137 -1.14 16.62 5.50
N ASP A 138 -1.06 17.55 4.54
CA ASP A 138 -2.07 18.59 4.34
C ASP A 138 -3.40 18.03 3.79
N HIS A 139 -3.34 16.99 2.95
CA HIS A 139 -4.51 16.52 2.19
C HIS A 139 -5.00 15.11 2.54
N GLY A 140 -4.18 14.28 3.21
CA GLY A 140 -4.49 12.87 3.46
C GLY A 140 -5.48 12.63 4.60
N GLY A 141 -5.80 13.65 5.41
CA GLY A 141 -6.67 13.54 6.58
C GLY A 141 -8.01 12.82 6.33
N PRO A 142 -8.79 13.16 5.27
CA PRO A 142 -10.04 12.48 4.95
C PRO A 142 -9.88 10.98 4.65
N ALA A 143 -8.82 10.59 3.92
CA ALA A 143 -8.53 9.20 3.58
C ALA A 143 -8.18 8.38 4.84
N PHE A 144 -7.23 8.87 5.63
CA PHE A 144 -6.87 8.21 6.89
C PHE A 144 -8.02 8.17 7.89
N GLY A 145 -8.82 9.23 7.97
CA GLY A 145 -10.03 9.25 8.79
C GLY A 145 -11.03 8.16 8.42
N THR A 146 -11.15 7.85 7.13
CA THR A 146 -12.02 6.77 6.64
C THR A 146 -11.48 5.39 7.06
N ILE A 147 -10.17 5.17 6.93
CA ILE A 147 -9.51 3.92 7.36
C ILE A 147 -9.66 3.73 8.87
N PHE A 148 -9.36 4.76 9.68
CA PHE A 148 -9.45 4.67 11.13
C PHE A 148 -10.88 4.44 11.62
N ARG A 149 -11.88 5.05 10.97
CA ARG A 149 -13.29 4.75 11.26
C ARG A 149 -13.63 3.29 10.95
N HIS A 150 -13.18 2.74 9.82
CA HIS A 150 -13.37 1.31 9.52
C HIS A 150 -12.75 0.42 10.60
N ILE A 151 -11.50 0.66 10.98
CA ILE A 151 -10.82 -0.13 12.02
C ILE A 151 -11.54 -0.02 13.37
N LYS A 152 -12.01 1.18 13.74
CA LYS A 152 -12.74 1.42 15.00
C LYS A 152 -14.11 0.76 15.02
N ASP A 153 -14.87 0.90 13.94
CA ASP A 153 -16.28 0.47 13.86
C ASP A 153 -16.43 -1.00 13.48
N ARG A 154 -15.42 -1.58 12.82
CA ARG A 154 -15.36 -2.97 12.35
C ARG A 154 -14.04 -3.65 12.79
N PRO A 155 -13.77 -3.78 14.10
CA PRO A 155 -12.48 -4.25 14.64
C PRO A 155 -12.15 -5.72 14.36
N ASP A 156 -13.10 -6.48 13.81
CA ASP A 156 -12.95 -7.88 13.41
C ASP A 156 -13.09 -8.08 11.89
N GLU A 157 -13.09 -6.99 11.11
CA GLU A 157 -13.08 -7.03 9.63
C GLU A 157 -11.73 -6.54 9.10
N PRO A 158 -10.79 -7.45 8.81
CA PRO A 158 -9.48 -7.10 8.30
C PRO A 158 -9.54 -6.29 7.02
N CYS A 159 -8.64 -5.32 6.89
CA CYS A 159 -8.53 -4.46 5.71
C CYS A 159 -7.09 -4.34 5.22
N LEU A 160 -6.95 -3.98 3.94
CA LEU A 160 -5.68 -3.73 3.28
C LEU A 160 -5.60 -2.26 2.86
N ILE A 161 -4.46 -1.61 3.07
CA ILE A 161 -4.16 -0.29 2.51
C ILE A 161 -3.05 -0.42 1.46
N HIS A 162 -3.16 0.27 0.34
CA HIS A 162 -2.08 0.32 -0.65
C HIS A 162 -1.95 1.67 -1.35
N CYS A 163 -0.79 1.90 -1.95
CA CYS A 163 -0.48 3.03 -2.82
C CYS A 163 0.47 2.60 -3.94
N THR A 164 0.90 3.54 -4.78
CA THR A 164 1.84 3.29 -5.88
C THR A 164 3.29 3.08 -5.42
N GLY A 165 3.63 3.42 -4.18
CA GLY A 165 5.02 3.57 -3.70
C GLY A 165 5.94 2.35 -3.81
N GLN A 166 5.44 1.22 -4.30
CA GLN A 166 6.19 0.00 -4.61
C GLN A 166 5.74 -0.65 -5.92
N PHE A 167 5.51 0.16 -6.95
CA PHE A 167 5.34 -0.35 -8.30
C PHE A 167 6.69 -0.81 -8.86
N ARG A 168 6.76 -2.07 -9.33
CA ARG A 168 7.92 -2.63 -10.04
C ARG A 168 7.49 -2.91 -11.48
N PRO A 169 7.85 -2.07 -12.46
CA PRO A 169 7.48 -2.29 -13.87
C PRO A 169 8.11 -3.54 -14.49
N ASP A 170 9.18 -4.06 -13.88
CA ASP A 170 10.05 -5.09 -14.46
C ASP A 170 9.85 -6.50 -13.86
N PHE A 171 8.83 -6.68 -13.02
CA PHE A 171 8.42 -8.00 -12.54
C PHE A 171 7.21 -8.50 -13.32
#